data_AF-A0A2I0HR56-F1
#
_entry.id   AF-A0A2I0HR56-F1
#
_cell.length_a   1.000
_cell.length_b   1.000
_cell.length_c   1.000
_cell.angle_alpha   90.00
_cell.angle_beta   90.00
_cell.angle_gamma   90.00
#
_symmetry.space_group_name_H-M   'P 1'
#
loop_
_entity.id
_entity.type
_entity.pdbx_description
1 polymer ?
#
loop_
_entity_poly.entity_id
_entity_poly.type
_entity_poly.pdbx_seq_one_letter_code
_entity_poly.pdbx_strand_id
1 'polypeptide(L)'
;PTKPRDPKARDAGPDESQHSGPYRLDPTEDQRSGLSPVGDLTLGLGPTEDQRLGLGPVGELTMGLDPTKDQRLGLGPVGELTMRLGPTEDQSLGLGPVGDQTMGLDPTVDERLGIGPVGDITMGLSPTVNQRLGLGPVGDLTMGLDPTKDQRLGLGP
;
A
#
# COMPACT_ATOMS: atom_id res chain seq x y z
N PRO A 1 60.48 3.00 4.16
CA PRO A 1 59.86 1.84 4.84
C PRO A 1 58.42 2.15 5.26
N THR A 2 57.48 1.90 4.34
CA THR A 2 56.03 2.00 4.60
C THR A 2 55.45 0.60 4.45
N LYS A 3 54.82 0.11 5.52
CA LYS A 3 54.19 -1.20 5.66
C LYS A 3 53.05 -1.35 4.62
N PRO A 4 52.82 -2.52 4.00
CA PRO A 4 51.63 -2.73 3.18
C PRO A 4 50.39 -2.72 4.08
N ARG A 5 49.33 -2.02 3.64
CA ARG A 5 48.00 -2.10 4.24
C ARG A 5 47.28 -3.32 3.68
N ASP A 6 46.71 -4.11 4.56
CA ASP A 6 45.85 -5.24 4.26
C ASP A 6 44.70 -4.83 3.31
N PRO A 7 44.34 -5.67 2.31
CA PRO A 7 43.15 -5.43 1.51
C PRO A 7 41.92 -5.62 2.39
N LYS A 8 41.30 -4.50 2.77
CA LYS A 8 40.00 -4.46 3.45
C LYS A 8 39.00 -5.25 2.61
N ALA A 9 38.31 -6.16 3.29
CA ALA A 9 37.26 -7.02 2.79
C ALA A 9 36.38 -6.31 1.74
N ARG A 10 36.30 -6.92 0.56
CA ARG A 10 35.19 -6.73 -0.37
C ARG A 10 33.99 -7.36 0.32
N ASP A 11 33.28 -6.57 1.11
CA ASP A 11 31.95 -6.95 1.54
C ASP A 11 31.07 -6.80 0.30
N ALA A 12 30.62 -7.95 -0.19
CA ALA A 12 29.72 -8.03 -1.33
C ALA A 12 28.48 -7.22 -1.01
N GLY A 13 28.10 -6.31 -1.91
CA GLY A 13 26.78 -5.70 -1.87
C GLY A 13 25.72 -6.80 -1.79
N PRO A 14 24.57 -6.54 -1.13
CA PRO A 14 23.53 -7.54 -1.02
C PRO A 14 23.17 -7.98 -2.44
N ASP A 15 23.32 -9.28 -2.66
CA ASP A 15 22.90 -10.01 -3.84
C ASP A 15 21.50 -9.52 -4.25
N GLU A 16 21.37 -9.01 -5.48
CA GLU A 16 20.10 -8.63 -6.12
C GLU A 16 19.29 -9.89 -6.43
N SER A 17 19.04 -10.69 -5.39
CA SER A 17 18.16 -11.84 -5.43
C SER A 17 16.75 -11.28 -5.38
N GLN A 18 16.12 -11.21 -6.55
CA GLN A 18 14.70 -10.98 -6.78
C GLN A 18 13.90 -11.78 -5.74
N HIS A 19 13.50 -11.13 -4.64
CA HIS A 19 12.73 -11.77 -3.59
C HIS A 19 11.26 -11.81 -4.01
N SER A 20 10.94 -12.81 -4.83
CA SER A 20 9.58 -13.25 -5.11
C SER A 20 9.13 -14.24 -4.02
N GLY A 21 8.77 -13.72 -2.85
CA GLY A 21 8.22 -14.53 -1.76
C GLY A 21 7.20 -13.75 -0.94
N PRO A 22 6.14 -14.40 -0.39
CA PRO A 22 5.18 -13.71 0.46
C PRO A 22 5.86 -13.28 1.75
N TYR A 23 6.05 -11.98 1.95
CA TYR A 23 6.52 -11.47 3.23
C TYR A 23 5.34 -11.45 4.20
N ARG A 24 5.47 -12.21 5.31
CA ARG A 24 4.58 -12.10 6.46
C ARG A 24 5.36 -11.51 7.62
N LEU A 25 4.90 -10.36 8.11
CA LEU A 25 5.44 -9.73 9.32
C LEU A 25 4.55 -10.12 10.52
N ASP A 26 5.20 -10.44 11.64
CA ASP A 26 4.52 -10.83 12.86
C ASP A 26 3.78 -9.65 13.52
N PRO A 27 2.70 -9.92 14.28
CA PRO A 27 1.95 -8.89 15.02
C PRO A 27 2.88 -8.09 15.95
N THR A 28 2.91 -6.76 15.77
CA THR A 28 3.70 -5.84 16.59
C THR A 28 2.84 -4.65 17.02
N GLU A 29 3.22 -3.90 18.05
CA GLU A 29 2.49 -2.68 18.48
C GLU A 29 2.56 -1.56 17.41
N ASP A 30 3.72 -1.34 16.78
CA ASP A 30 3.92 -0.41 15.65
C ASP A 30 4.74 -1.12 14.57
N GLN A 31 4.20 -1.16 13.35
CA GLN A 31 4.87 -1.76 12.20
C GLN A 31 5.14 -0.71 11.13
N ARG A 32 6.44 -0.45 10.87
CA ARG A 32 6.90 0.50 9.84
C ARG A 32 7.76 -0.19 8.81
N SER A 33 7.48 0.03 7.53
CA SER A 33 8.28 -0.55 6.46
C SER A 33 8.38 0.39 5.25
N GLY A 34 9.54 0.36 4.60
CA GLY A 34 9.87 1.16 3.42
C GLY A 34 10.62 0.29 2.41
N LEU A 35 10.05 0.05 1.22
CA LEU A 35 10.69 -0.78 0.19
C LEU A 35 11.04 0.03 -1.06
N SER A 36 12.24 -0.23 -1.59
CA SER A 36 12.78 0.28 -2.86
C SER A 36 12.08 -0.40 -4.06
N PRO A 37 12.33 0.03 -5.32
CA PRO A 37 11.62 -0.51 -6.47
C PRO A 37 11.74 -2.04 -6.60
N VAL A 38 10.63 -2.71 -6.88
CA VAL A 38 10.58 -4.18 -7.03
C VAL A 38 9.78 -4.53 -8.29
N GLY A 39 10.12 -5.64 -8.94
CA GLY A 39 9.30 -6.18 -10.05
C GLY A 39 7.94 -6.61 -9.53
N ASP A 40 7.89 -7.72 -8.79
CA ASP A 40 6.66 -8.26 -8.22
C ASP A 40 6.78 -8.35 -6.70
N LEU A 41 5.72 -7.97 -5.98
CA LEU A 41 5.72 -7.92 -4.53
C LEU A 41 4.41 -8.46 -3.96
N THR A 42 4.51 -9.42 -3.04
CA THR A 42 3.37 -9.93 -2.27
C THR A 42 3.60 -9.70 -0.78
N LEU A 43 2.71 -8.96 -0.13
CA LEU A 43 2.78 -8.61 1.29
C LEU A 43 1.53 -9.07 2.04
N GLY A 44 1.73 -9.71 3.20
CA GLY A 44 0.68 -10.00 4.16
C GLY A 44 1.08 -9.48 5.54
N LEU A 45 0.36 -8.49 6.08
CA LEU A 45 0.69 -7.95 7.41
C LEU A 45 -0.38 -8.38 8.41
N GLY A 46 0.07 -8.92 9.54
CA GLY A 46 -0.79 -9.36 10.62
C GLY A 46 -1.40 -8.19 11.41
N PRO A 47 -2.31 -8.48 12.35
CA PRO A 47 -2.97 -7.46 13.14
C PRO A 47 -1.98 -6.66 13.99
N THR A 48 -2.18 -5.35 14.05
CA THR A 48 -1.32 -4.40 14.78
C THR A 48 -2.16 -3.24 15.31
N GLU A 49 -1.65 -2.48 16.29
CA GLU A 49 -2.31 -1.22 16.69
C GLU A 49 -2.05 -0.15 15.62
N ASP A 50 -0.79 0.05 15.25
CA ASP A 50 -0.37 1.07 14.29
C ASP A 50 0.41 0.45 13.12
N GLN A 51 -0.05 0.69 11.90
CA GLN A 51 0.64 0.24 10.69
C GLN A 51 0.98 1.37 9.74
N ARG A 52 2.26 1.42 9.30
CA ARG A 52 2.73 2.40 8.31
C ARG A 52 3.63 1.78 7.25
N LEU A 53 3.23 1.90 5.99
CA LEU A 53 4.00 1.33 4.87
C LEU A 53 4.22 2.38 3.78
N GLY A 54 5.46 2.49 3.32
CA GLY A 54 5.85 3.25 2.14
C GLY A 54 6.46 2.33 1.09
N LEU A 55 5.90 2.28 -0.12
CA LEU A 55 6.49 1.52 -1.22
C LEU A 55 6.90 2.45 -2.37
N GLY A 56 8.09 2.21 -2.91
CA GLY A 56 8.52 2.82 -4.17
C GLY A 56 7.77 2.26 -5.38
N PRO A 57 8.25 2.52 -6.60
CA PRO A 57 7.70 1.95 -7.82
C PRO A 57 7.65 0.41 -7.80
N VAL A 58 6.51 -0.19 -8.14
CA VAL A 58 6.35 -1.65 -8.21
C VAL A 58 5.73 -2.04 -9.56
N GLY A 59 6.15 -3.16 -10.14
CA GLY A 59 5.48 -3.74 -11.32
C GLY A 59 4.11 -4.29 -10.95
N GLU A 60 4.09 -5.38 -10.17
CA GLU A 60 2.88 -6.01 -9.65
C GLU A 60 2.88 -6.02 -8.11
N LEU A 61 1.79 -5.56 -7.49
CA LEU A 61 1.63 -5.56 -6.03
C LEU A 61 0.34 -6.28 -5.62
N THR A 62 0.50 -7.35 -4.86
CA THR A 62 -0.60 -8.00 -4.12
C THR A 62 -0.41 -7.80 -2.62
N MET A 63 -1.43 -7.26 -1.95
CA MET A 63 -1.36 -6.97 -0.51
C MET A 63 -2.63 -7.37 0.25
N GLY A 64 -2.45 -8.00 1.41
CA GLY A 64 -3.51 -8.27 2.37
C GLY A 64 -3.12 -7.77 3.76
N LEU A 65 -3.96 -6.92 4.36
CA LEU A 65 -3.75 -6.39 5.70
C LEU A 65 -4.86 -6.88 6.63
N ASP A 66 -4.47 -7.47 7.75
CA ASP A 66 -5.37 -7.88 8.83
C ASP A 66 -5.88 -6.67 9.64
N PRO A 67 -6.86 -6.84 10.55
CA PRO A 67 -7.44 -5.72 11.30
C PRO A 67 -6.42 -4.91 12.09
N THR A 68 -6.56 -3.59 12.05
CA THR A 68 -5.65 -2.62 12.70
C THR A 68 -6.45 -1.46 13.32
N LYS A 69 -5.89 -0.69 14.27
CA LYS A 69 -6.54 0.56 14.73
C LYS A 69 -6.23 1.70 13.77
N ASP A 70 -4.95 1.97 13.54
CA ASP A 70 -4.46 3.05 12.68
C ASP A 70 -3.65 2.50 11.50
N GLN A 71 -4.12 2.73 10.28
CA GLN A 71 -3.43 2.27 9.06
C GLN A 71 -3.06 3.42 8.14
N ARG A 72 -1.78 3.53 7.78
CA ARG A 72 -1.28 4.53 6.82
C ARG A 72 -0.41 3.92 5.74
N LEU A 73 -0.81 4.09 4.49
CA LEU A 73 -0.14 3.51 3.34
C LEU A 73 0.19 4.59 2.31
N GLY A 74 1.42 4.58 1.79
CA GLY A 74 1.86 5.43 0.70
C GLY A 74 2.54 4.60 -0.38
N LEU A 75 1.93 4.49 -1.55
CA LEU A 75 2.46 3.73 -2.67
C LEU A 75 2.90 4.67 -3.79
N GLY A 76 4.09 4.41 -4.34
CA GLY A 76 4.57 5.03 -5.57
C GLY A 76 3.81 4.53 -6.80
N PRO A 77 4.37 4.74 -8.01
CA PRO A 77 3.80 4.21 -9.24
C PRO A 77 3.69 2.69 -9.21
N VAL A 78 2.55 2.13 -9.61
CA VAL A 78 2.33 0.68 -9.67
C VAL A 78 1.82 0.28 -11.06
N GLY A 79 2.32 -0.81 -11.64
CA GLY A 79 1.74 -1.36 -12.87
C GLY A 79 0.35 -1.94 -12.60
N GLU A 80 0.30 -2.97 -11.76
CA GLU A 80 -0.93 -3.65 -11.34
C GLU A 80 -1.02 -3.73 -9.81
N LEU A 81 -2.17 -3.33 -9.26
CA LEU A 81 -2.42 -3.30 -7.82
C LEU A 81 -3.64 -4.14 -7.44
N THR A 82 -3.43 -5.16 -6.61
CA THR A 82 -4.51 -5.88 -5.92
C THR A 82 -4.35 -5.74 -4.40
N MET A 83 -5.35 -5.19 -3.73
CA MET A 83 -5.29 -4.95 -2.29
C MET A 83 -6.58 -5.36 -1.56
N ARG A 84 -6.43 -5.96 -0.37
CA ARG A 84 -7.51 -6.15 0.59
C ARG A 84 -7.10 -5.63 1.96
N LEU A 85 -7.92 -4.74 2.51
CA LEU A 85 -7.69 -4.09 3.79
C LEU A 85 -8.76 -4.55 4.77
N GLY A 86 -8.32 -5.12 5.89
CA GLY A 86 -9.20 -5.54 6.99
C GLY A 86 -9.82 -4.36 7.74
N PRO A 87 -10.77 -4.64 8.64
CA PRO A 87 -11.45 -3.62 9.43
C PRO A 87 -10.47 -2.72 10.18
N THR A 88 -10.69 -1.40 10.13
CA THR A 88 -9.81 -0.40 10.74
C THR A 88 -10.60 0.69 11.47
N GLU A 89 -10.03 1.35 12.47
CA GLU A 89 -10.65 2.57 13.03
C GLU A 89 -10.35 3.76 12.11
N ASP A 90 -9.06 4.06 11.91
CA ASP A 90 -8.57 5.15 11.08
C ASP A 90 -7.71 4.64 9.91
N GLN A 91 -8.17 4.86 8.67
CA GLN A 91 -7.48 4.45 7.46
C GLN A 91 -7.07 5.65 6.59
N SER A 92 -5.79 5.70 6.20
CA SER A 92 -5.28 6.67 5.24
C SER A 92 -4.42 6.00 4.16
N LEU A 93 -4.86 6.06 2.90
CA LEU A 93 -4.16 5.48 1.76
C LEU A 93 -3.87 6.56 0.70
N GLY A 94 -2.61 6.65 0.29
CA GLY A 94 -2.14 7.50 -0.80
C GLY A 94 -1.50 6.64 -1.89
N LEU A 95 -2.06 6.69 -3.10
CA LEU A 95 -1.59 5.95 -4.26
C LEU A 95 -1.05 6.92 -5.31
N GLY A 96 0.14 6.61 -5.84
CA GLY A 96 0.66 7.23 -7.04
C GLY A 96 -0.11 6.80 -8.30
N PRO A 97 0.46 7.05 -9.49
CA PRO A 97 -0.11 6.56 -10.74
C PRO A 97 -0.19 5.03 -10.74
N VAL A 98 -1.33 4.48 -11.17
CA VAL A 98 -1.53 3.03 -11.29
C VAL A 98 -1.99 2.68 -12.70
N GLY A 99 -1.51 1.57 -13.27
CA GLY A 99 -2.09 1.03 -14.50
C GLY A 99 -3.49 0.51 -14.22
N ASP A 100 -3.57 -0.63 -13.56
CA ASP A 100 -4.83 -1.28 -13.18
C ASP A 100 -4.92 -1.52 -11.68
N GLN A 101 -6.09 -1.26 -11.10
CA GLN A 101 -6.29 -1.29 -9.67
C GLN A 101 -7.56 -2.04 -9.25
N THR A 102 -7.41 -2.99 -8.34
CA THR A 102 -8.51 -3.68 -7.65
C THR A 102 -8.33 -3.59 -6.14
N MET A 103 -9.32 -3.04 -5.44
CA MET A 103 -9.28 -2.94 -3.98
C MET A 103 -10.59 -3.37 -3.31
N GLY A 104 -10.46 -4.03 -2.16
CA GLY A 104 -11.55 -4.28 -1.23
C GLY A 104 -11.23 -3.73 0.15
N LEU A 105 -12.09 -2.85 0.66
CA LEU A 105 -11.94 -2.23 1.97
C LEU A 105 -13.07 -2.74 2.89
N ASP A 106 -12.68 -3.37 3.98
CA ASP A 106 -13.58 -3.79 5.05
C ASP A 106 -14.02 -2.59 5.92
N PRO A 107 -15.02 -2.76 6.80
CA PRO A 107 -15.63 -1.64 7.52
C PRO A 107 -14.62 -0.77 8.27
N THR A 108 -14.74 0.55 8.13
CA THR A 108 -13.85 1.53 8.74
C THR A 108 -14.63 2.64 9.45
N VAL A 109 -14.09 3.26 10.50
CA VAL A 109 -14.74 4.45 11.08
C VAL A 109 -14.44 5.67 10.21
N ASP A 110 -13.16 6.01 10.05
CA ASP A 110 -12.70 7.14 9.24
C ASP A 110 -11.76 6.68 8.11
N GLU A 111 -12.21 6.85 6.87
CA GLU A 111 -11.46 6.49 5.67
C GLU A 111 -11.03 7.73 4.87
N ARG A 112 -9.73 7.77 4.51
CA ARG A 112 -9.16 8.76 3.60
C ARG A 112 -8.37 8.08 2.50
N LEU A 113 -8.80 8.25 1.27
CA LEU A 113 -8.18 7.69 0.09
C LEU A 113 -7.83 8.79 -0.89
N GLY A 114 -6.56 8.89 -1.27
CA GLY A 114 -6.06 9.74 -2.34
C GLY A 114 -5.44 8.86 -3.41
N ILE A 115 -6.04 8.83 -4.59
CA ILE A 115 -5.57 8.02 -5.72
C ILE A 115 -5.09 8.96 -6.81
N GLY A 116 -3.89 8.73 -7.31
CA GLY A 116 -3.34 9.41 -8.48
C GLY A 116 -4.08 9.04 -9.77
N PRO A 117 -3.48 9.37 -10.93
CA PRO A 117 -4.01 8.93 -12.21
C PRO A 117 -4.06 7.41 -12.31
N VAL A 118 -5.17 6.86 -12.80
CA VAL A 118 -5.34 5.41 -12.98
C VAL A 118 -5.85 5.09 -14.39
N GLY A 119 -5.43 3.97 -14.97
CA GLY A 119 -6.09 3.38 -16.13
C GLY A 119 -7.48 2.90 -15.71
N ASP A 120 -7.56 1.68 -15.19
CA ASP A 120 -8.81 1.08 -14.73
C ASP A 120 -8.82 0.84 -13.23
N ILE A 121 -9.96 1.10 -12.60
CA ILE A 121 -10.13 0.96 -11.16
C ILE A 121 -11.44 0.24 -10.79
N THR A 122 -11.29 -0.76 -9.93
CA THR A 122 -12.40 -1.46 -9.28
C THR A 122 -12.25 -1.37 -7.77
N MET A 123 -13.25 -0.84 -7.08
CA MET A 123 -13.26 -0.71 -5.63
C MET A 123 -14.56 -1.25 -5.01
N GLY A 124 -14.42 -2.06 -3.96
CA GLY A 124 -15.51 -2.42 -3.06
C GLY A 124 -15.28 -1.80 -1.69
N LEU A 125 -16.19 -0.95 -1.23
CA LEU A 125 -16.09 -0.23 0.03
C LEU A 125 -17.24 -0.67 0.95
N SER A 126 -16.86 -1.29 2.06
CA SER A 126 -17.78 -1.67 3.13
C SER A 126 -18.26 -0.45 3.94
N PRO A 127 -19.26 -0.59 4.83
CA PRO A 127 -19.83 0.55 5.55
C PRO A 127 -18.79 1.36 6.30
N THR A 128 -18.86 2.69 6.15
CA THR A 128 -17.95 3.63 6.81
C THR A 128 -18.71 4.78 7.50
N VAL A 129 -18.19 5.33 8.59
CA VAL A 129 -18.80 6.52 9.22
C VAL A 129 -18.44 7.76 8.41
N ASN A 130 -17.15 8.05 8.24
CA ASN A 130 -16.66 9.18 7.46
C ASN A 130 -15.74 8.71 6.34
N GLN A 131 -16.06 9.07 5.10
CA GLN A 131 -15.27 8.69 3.94
C GLN A 131 -14.86 9.91 3.13
N ARG A 132 -13.57 10.00 2.80
CA ARG A 132 -13.02 11.00 1.89
C ARG A 132 -12.23 10.32 0.79
N LEU A 133 -12.68 10.51 -0.44
CA LEU A 133 -12.01 9.98 -1.62
C LEU A 133 -11.61 11.13 -2.54
N GLY A 134 -10.32 11.22 -2.86
CA GLY A 134 -9.78 12.04 -3.93
C GLY A 134 -9.26 11.13 -5.03
N LEU A 135 -9.75 11.29 -6.26
CA LEU A 135 -9.28 10.56 -7.44
C LEU A 135 -8.64 11.53 -8.41
N GLY A 136 -7.49 11.17 -8.98
CA GLY A 136 -6.95 11.82 -10.17
C GLY A 136 -7.76 11.46 -11.42
N PRO A 137 -7.22 11.74 -12.62
CA PRO A 137 -7.79 11.25 -13.87
C PRO A 137 -7.90 9.72 -13.87
N VAL A 138 -9.06 9.20 -14.24
CA VAL A 138 -9.32 7.76 -14.33
C VAL A 138 -9.84 7.44 -15.73
N GLY A 139 -9.43 6.30 -16.29
CA GLY A 139 -10.07 5.69 -17.46
C GLY A 139 -11.45 5.15 -17.08
N ASP A 140 -11.52 3.88 -16.68
CA ASP A 140 -12.76 3.26 -16.23
C ASP A 140 -12.83 3.10 -14.70
N LEU A 141 -13.93 3.57 -14.09
CA LEU A 141 -14.19 3.50 -12.65
C LEU A 141 -15.41 2.63 -12.36
N THR A 142 -15.18 1.52 -11.64
CA THR A 142 -16.23 0.70 -11.04
C THR A 142 -16.12 0.77 -9.51
N MET A 143 -17.21 1.13 -8.85
CA MET A 143 -17.26 1.26 -7.39
C MET A 143 -18.53 0.67 -6.81
N GLY A 144 -18.38 -0.26 -5.88
CA GLY A 144 -19.43 -0.71 -4.98
C GLY A 144 -19.32 0.02 -3.65
N LEU A 145 -20.41 0.66 -3.21
CA LEU A 145 -20.49 1.38 -1.94
C LEU A 145 -21.59 0.77 -1.07
N ASP A 146 -21.20 0.30 0.10
CA ASP A 146 -22.13 0.07 1.19
C ASP A 146 -22.47 1.39 1.93
N PRO A 147 -23.48 1.42 2.83
CA PRO A 147 -23.93 2.66 3.44
C PRO A 147 -22.83 3.43 4.18
N THR A 148 -22.60 4.67 3.78
CA THR A 148 -21.70 5.63 4.45
C THR A 148 -22.50 6.79 5.02
N LYS A 149 -22.24 7.19 6.28
CA LYS A 149 -22.96 8.31 6.91
C LYS A 149 -22.55 9.65 6.33
N ASP A 150 -21.25 9.89 6.22
CA ASP A 150 -20.67 11.13 5.70
C ASP A 150 -19.65 10.83 4.60
N GLN A 151 -19.93 11.23 3.36
CA GLN A 151 -19.08 10.95 2.21
C GLN A 151 -18.65 12.24 1.49
N ARG A 152 -17.38 12.34 1.14
CA ARG A 152 -16.83 13.38 0.26
C ARG A 152 -16.04 12.77 -0.88
N LEU A 153 -16.41 13.13 -2.10
CA LEU A 153 -15.73 12.74 -3.32
C LEU A 153 -15.13 13.99 -3.97
N GLY A 154 -13.85 13.94 -4.34
CA GLY A 154 -13.16 14.95 -5.10
C GLY A 154 -12.51 14.32 -6.33
N LEU A 155 -12.75 14.91 -7.50
CA LEU A 155 -12.08 14.53 -8.73
C LEU A 155 -11.03 15.59 -9.05
N GLY A 156 -9.80 15.16 -9.26
CA GLY A 156 -8.71 15.97 -9.76
C GLY A 156 -8.98 16.39 -11.21
N PRO A 157 -8.41 17.53 -11.63
CA PRO A 157 -8.47 17.98 -13.01
C PRO A 157 -7.70 17.06 -13.97
#